data_AF-F0KH43-F1
#
_entry.id   AF-F0KH43-F1
#
_cell.length_a   1.000
_cell.length_b   1.000
_cell.length_c   1.000
_cell.angle_alpha   90.00
_cell.angle_beta   90.00
_cell.angle_gamma   90.00
#
_symmetry.space_group_name_H-M   'P 1'
#
loop_
_entity.id
_entity.type
_entity.pdbx_description
1 polymer ?
#
loop_
_entity_poly.entity_id
_entity_poly.type
_entity_poly.pdbx_seq_one_letter_code
_entity_poly.pdbx_strand_id
1 'polypeptide(L)'
;MPKYLAIADKVYKKIKNDNLFSDDVIENLNCLVGLIRNAIKGTEFKLKYNFINFEDCLTKPIEQCSVKIDFSLMPKFDNEGEFILWLAGFIERITEGGKAKFPPISQLVPQGFSMGNENIPVTTLPVKEENAEMIVNYFKSDDYIKNNKLPS
;
A
#
# COMPACT_ATOMS: atom_id res chain seq x y z
N MET A 1 -11.41 9.05 1.65
CA MET A 1 -11.27 8.06 0.56
C MET A 1 -12.31 8.14 -0.56
N PRO A 2 -13.65 8.09 -0.34
CA PRO A 2 -14.60 7.97 -1.47
C PRO A 2 -14.51 9.10 -2.51
N LYS A 3 -14.24 10.33 -2.05
CA LYS A 3 -14.08 11.50 -2.90
C LYS A 3 -12.86 11.40 -3.84
N TYR A 4 -11.74 10.86 -3.35
CA TYR A 4 -10.52 10.69 -4.15
C TYR A 4 -10.69 9.59 -5.20
N LEU A 5 -11.41 8.53 -4.86
CA LEU A 5 -11.73 7.44 -5.79
C LEU A 5 -12.58 7.94 -6.98
N ALA A 6 -13.58 8.79 -6.71
CA ALA A 6 -14.39 9.40 -7.76
C ALA A 6 -13.58 10.33 -8.69
N ILE A 7 -12.56 11.01 -8.16
CA ILE A 7 -11.65 11.84 -8.98
C ILE A 7 -10.72 10.93 -9.79
N ALA A 8 -10.16 9.88 -9.19
CA ALA A 8 -9.30 8.91 -9.85
C ALA A 8 -10.00 8.24 -11.03
N ASP A 9 -11.24 7.78 -10.84
CA ASP A 9 -12.06 7.16 -11.90
C ASP A 9 -12.31 8.13 -13.07
N LYS A 10 -12.62 9.41 -12.78
CA LYS A 10 -12.77 10.44 -13.82
C LYS A 10 -11.48 10.68 -14.60
N VAL A 11 -10.35 10.74 -13.91
CA VAL A 11 -9.03 10.93 -14.53
C VAL A 11 -8.67 9.71 -15.38
N TYR A 12 -8.85 8.50 -14.86
CA TYR A 12 -8.59 7.26 -15.59
C TYR A 12 -9.40 7.16 -16.89
N LYS A 13 -10.71 7.42 -16.82
CA LYS A 13 -11.58 7.43 -18.01
C LYS A 13 -11.14 8.43 -19.06
N LYS A 14 -10.67 9.62 -18.66
CA LYS A 14 -10.11 10.59 -19.61
C LYS A 14 -8.86 10.06 -20.29
N ILE A 15 -7.94 9.47 -19.52
CA ILE A 15 -6.70 8.94 -20.09
C ILE A 15 -7.00 7.80 -21.07
N LYS A 16 -7.94 6.92 -20.74
CA LYS A 16 -8.37 5.79 -21.59
C LYS A 16 -9.02 6.26 -22.89
N ASN A 17 -9.80 7.35 -22.84
CA ASN A 17 -10.47 7.88 -24.02
C ASN A 17 -9.53 8.64 -24.96
N ASP A 18 -8.56 9.35 -24.39
CA ASP A 18 -7.66 10.24 -25.14
C ASP A 18 -6.35 9.55 -25.57
N ASN A 19 -6.13 8.27 -25.21
CA ASN A 19 -4.90 7.50 -25.47
C ASN A 19 -3.61 8.29 -25.13
N LEU A 20 -3.63 8.99 -24.01
CA LEU A 20 -2.58 9.96 -23.63
C LEU A 20 -1.27 9.34 -23.08
N PHE A 21 -1.11 8.00 -23.13
CA PHE A 21 0.11 7.36 -22.65
C PHE A 21 1.17 7.31 -23.76
N SER A 22 2.27 8.02 -23.50
CA SER A 22 3.53 7.97 -24.25
C SER A 22 4.44 6.85 -23.70
N ASP A 23 5.54 6.55 -24.38
CA ASP A 23 6.55 5.62 -23.86
C ASP A 23 7.36 6.24 -22.69
N ASP A 24 7.37 7.57 -22.57
CA ASP A 24 8.06 8.27 -21.47
C ASP A 24 7.19 8.37 -20.20
N VAL A 25 7.70 7.76 -19.13
CA VAL A 25 7.09 7.78 -17.79
C VAL A 25 6.95 9.20 -17.25
N ILE A 26 7.91 10.09 -17.52
CA ILE A 26 7.93 11.45 -16.97
C ILE A 26 6.85 12.31 -17.64
N GLU A 27 6.72 12.22 -18.96
CA GLU A 27 5.64 12.87 -19.71
C GLU A 27 4.27 12.40 -19.22
N ASN A 28 4.11 11.09 -19.02
CA ASN A 28 2.88 10.48 -18.52
C ASN A 28 2.50 11.02 -17.13
N LEU A 29 3.46 11.13 -16.21
CA LEU A 29 3.23 11.68 -14.88
C LEU A 29 2.86 13.18 -14.91
N ASN A 30 3.52 13.95 -15.78
CA ASN A 30 3.18 15.36 -15.99
C ASN A 30 1.76 15.53 -16.53
N CYS A 31 1.38 14.73 -17.53
CA CYS A 31 0.04 14.70 -18.09
C CYS A 31 -1.00 14.35 -17.01
N LEU A 32 -0.71 13.34 -16.19
CA LEU A 32 -1.56 12.88 -15.11
C LEU A 32 -1.79 13.97 -14.05
N VAL A 33 -0.75 14.72 -13.65
CA VAL A 33 -0.92 15.88 -12.76
C VAL A 33 -1.76 16.99 -13.42
N GLY A 34 -1.59 17.23 -14.71
CA GLY A 34 -2.41 18.17 -15.47
C GLY A 34 -3.90 17.79 -15.48
N LEU A 35 -4.20 16.51 -15.69
CA LEU A 35 -5.55 15.97 -15.64
C LEU A 35 -6.15 16.06 -14.24
N ILE A 36 -5.37 15.76 -13.20
CA ILE A 36 -5.80 15.92 -11.81
C ILE A 36 -6.11 17.39 -11.52
N ARG A 37 -5.25 18.34 -11.93
CA ARG A 37 -5.50 19.79 -11.77
C ARG A 37 -6.83 20.20 -12.38
N ASN A 38 -7.13 19.71 -13.57
CA ASN A 38 -8.38 19.99 -14.25
C ASN A 38 -9.57 19.33 -13.54
N ALA A 39 -9.39 18.13 -12.99
CA ALA A 39 -10.44 17.41 -12.27
C ALA A 39 -10.76 18.01 -10.89
N ILE A 40 -9.77 18.61 -10.20
CA ILE A 40 -9.97 19.27 -8.91
C ILE A 40 -10.39 20.75 -9.05
N LYS A 41 -10.27 21.34 -10.23
CA LYS A 41 -10.65 22.74 -10.49
C LYS A 41 -12.14 22.95 -10.18
N GLY A 42 -12.43 23.78 -9.17
CA GLY A 42 -13.80 24.03 -8.69
C GLY A 42 -14.27 23.12 -7.55
N THR A 43 -13.39 22.26 -7.01
CA THR A 43 -13.65 21.47 -5.81
C THR A 43 -12.98 22.10 -4.57
N GLU A 44 -13.24 21.53 -3.39
CA GLU A 44 -12.58 21.88 -2.13
C GLU A 44 -11.09 21.44 -2.06
N PHE A 45 -10.63 20.62 -3.01
CA PHE A 45 -9.27 20.10 -3.03
C PHE A 45 -8.28 21.11 -3.62
N LYS A 46 -7.17 21.30 -2.93
CA LYS A 46 -6.02 22.10 -3.38
C LYS A 46 -4.79 21.21 -3.48
N LEU A 47 -3.91 21.47 -4.44
CA LEU A 47 -2.62 20.77 -4.50
C LEU A 47 -1.70 21.26 -3.38
N LYS A 48 -1.03 20.33 -2.70
CA LYS A 48 0.04 20.63 -1.73
C LYS A 48 1.26 21.23 -2.40
N TYR A 49 1.53 20.78 -3.62
CA TYR A 49 2.74 21.10 -4.37
C TYR A 49 2.35 21.80 -5.67
N ASN A 50 2.86 23.02 -5.86
CA ASN A 50 2.65 23.79 -7.08
C ASN A 50 3.46 23.24 -8.26
N PHE A 51 4.57 22.58 -7.98
CA PHE A 51 5.45 21.96 -8.97
C PHE A 51 6.02 20.67 -8.39
N ILE A 52 6.11 19.64 -9.24
CA ILE A 52 6.68 18.34 -8.89
C ILE A 52 7.76 18.05 -9.92
N ASN A 53 9.01 17.91 -9.49
CA ASN A 53 10.09 17.49 -10.37
C ASN A 53 10.16 15.96 -10.38
N PHE A 54 9.57 15.33 -11.39
CA PHE A 54 9.53 13.87 -11.50
C PHE A 54 10.88 13.23 -11.83
N GLU A 55 11.80 13.94 -12.51
CA GLU A 55 13.17 13.45 -12.74
C GLU A 55 13.88 13.22 -11.41
N ASP A 56 13.82 14.21 -10.51
CA ASP A 56 14.39 14.09 -9.18
C ASP A 56 13.70 12.99 -8.36
N CYS A 57 12.37 12.87 -8.48
CA CYS A 57 11.59 11.88 -7.73
C CYS A 57 11.87 10.43 -8.15
N LEU A 58 12.29 10.20 -9.40
CA LEU A 58 12.59 8.87 -9.92
C LEU A 58 14.08 8.50 -9.73
N THR A 59 14.97 9.48 -9.68
CA THR A 59 16.42 9.25 -9.62
C THR A 59 17.01 9.32 -8.22
N LYS A 60 16.41 10.09 -7.31
CA LYS A 60 16.96 10.34 -5.96
C LYS A 60 16.18 9.60 -4.87
N PRO A 61 16.84 9.30 -3.74
CA PRO A 61 16.16 8.77 -2.56
C PRO A 61 15.05 9.71 -2.08
N ILE A 62 13.98 9.13 -1.51
CA ILE A 62 12.77 9.84 -1.02
C ILE A 62 13.11 10.98 -0.05
N GLU A 63 14.20 10.87 0.71
CA GLU A 63 14.64 11.88 1.68
C GLU A 63 15.14 13.19 1.04
N GLN A 64 15.64 13.13 -0.20
CA GLN A 64 16.15 14.28 -0.94
C GLN A 64 15.10 14.89 -1.88
N CYS A 65 13.94 14.25 -2.01
CA CYS A 65 12.85 14.72 -2.85
C CYS A 65 11.98 15.74 -2.12
N SER A 66 11.61 16.81 -2.83
CA SER A 66 10.64 17.81 -2.35
C SER A 66 9.26 17.20 -2.05
N VAL A 67 8.95 16.12 -2.76
CA VAL A 67 7.71 15.36 -2.64
C VAL A 67 8.04 13.95 -2.19
N LYS A 68 7.63 13.59 -0.97
CA LYS A 68 7.84 12.26 -0.38
C LYS A 68 6.82 11.26 -0.93
N ILE A 69 6.86 11.00 -2.22
CA ILE A 69 6.02 10.02 -2.89
C ILE A 69 6.90 8.93 -3.46
N ASP A 70 6.52 7.69 -3.17
CA ASP A 70 7.16 6.51 -3.70
C ASP A 70 6.44 6.09 -4.99
N PHE A 71 7.20 6.05 -6.09
CA PHE A 71 6.71 5.65 -7.41
C PHE A 71 7.04 4.20 -7.74
N SER A 72 7.78 3.48 -6.88
CA SER A 72 8.17 2.07 -7.12
C SER A 72 6.98 1.12 -7.23
N LEU A 73 5.85 1.48 -6.60
CA LEU A 73 4.61 0.72 -6.59
C LEU A 73 3.62 1.13 -7.69
N MET A 74 4.05 1.92 -8.69
CA MET A 74 3.17 2.35 -9.77
C MET A 74 2.73 1.15 -10.63
N PRO A 75 1.42 0.83 -10.68
CA PRO A 75 0.93 -0.29 -11.47
C PRO A 75 0.88 0.07 -12.95
N LYS A 76 0.78 -0.96 -13.80
CA LYS A 76 0.54 -0.78 -15.24
C LYS A 76 -0.87 -0.24 -15.48
N PHE A 77 -1.03 0.60 -16.49
CA PHE A 77 -2.31 1.23 -16.83
C PHE A 77 -3.40 0.24 -17.26
N ASP A 78 -3.01 -0.87 -17.88
CA ASP A 78 -3.92 -1.94 -18.32
C ASP A 78 -4.75 -2.51 -17.16
N ASN A 79 -4.21 -2.46 -15.94
CA ASN A 79 -4.90 -2.93 -14.75
C ASN A 79 -5.74 -1.81 -14.13
N GLU A 80 -6.94 -1.62 -14.67
CA GLU A 80 -7.88 -0.55 -14.30
C GLU A 80 -8.09 -0.43 -12.79
N GLY A 81 -8.36 -1.55 -12.10
CA GLY A 81 -8.65 -1.53 -10.66
C GLY A 81 -7.46 -1.10 -9.81
N GLU A 82 -6.29 -1.69 -10.04
CA GLU A 82 -5.07 -1.36 -9.30
C GLU A 82 -4.63 0.07 -9.58
N PHE A 83 -4.70 0.50 -10.84
CA PHE A 83 -4.31 1.85 -11.23
C PHE A 83 -5.23 2.90 -10.62
N ILE A 84 -6.55 2.69 -10.62
CA ILE A 84 -7.50 3.62 -9.99
C ILE A 84 -7.25 3.72 -8.47
N LEU A 85 -6.98 2.60 -7.81
CA LEU A 85 -6.67 2.57 -6.37
C LEU A 85 -5.36 3.31 -6.06
N TRP A 86 -4.30 3.02 -6.80
CA TRP A 86 -3.02 3.70 -6.68
C TRP A 86 -3.19 5.21 -6.94
N LEU A 87 -3.91 5.58 -7.99
CA LEU A 87 -4.18 6.97 -8.36
C LEU A 87 -4.98 7.70 -7.28
N ALA A 88 -5.96 7.06 -6.66
CA ALA A 88 -6.71 7.64 -5.54
C ALA A 88 -5.79 7.94 -4.35
N GLY A 89 -4.88 7.02 -4.01
CA GLY A 89 -3.86 7.23 -2.97
C GLY A 89 -2.83 8.30 -3.35
N PHE A 90 -2.46 8.37 -4.62
CA PHE A 90 -1.58 9.41 -5.15
C PHE A 90 -2.23 10.80 -5.03
N ILE A 91 -3.49 10.94 -5.46
CA ILE A 91 -4.27 12.18 -5.33
C ILE A 91 -4.36 12.60 -3.86
N GLU A 92 -4.65 11.67 -2.95
CA GLU A 92 -4.69 11.96 -1.50
C GLU A 92 -3.33 12.45 -0.96
N ARG A 93 -2.21 11.93 -1.48
CA ARG A 93 -0.88 12.39 -1.09
C ARG A 93 -0.55 13.77 -1.63
N ILE A 94 -0.91 14.10 -2.88
CA ILE A 94 -0.58 15.39 -3.50
C ILE A 94 -1.60 16.50 -3.22
N THR A 95 -2.79 16.20 -2.67
CA THR A 95 -3.84 17.19 -2.38
C THR A 95 -4.13 17.37 -0.89
N GLU A 96 -4.56 18.57 -0.52
CA GLU A 96 -5.15 18.96 0.77
C GLU A 96 -6.60 19.39 0.54
N GLY A 97 -7.55 18.92 1.35
CA GLY A 97 -8.95 19.37 1.25
C GLY A 97 -10.04 18.31 1.43
N GLY A 98 -9.72 17.07 1.78
CA GLY A 98 -10.73 16.11 2.27
C GLY A 98 -11.05 16.35 3.75
N LYS A 99 -12.28 16.02 4.21
CA LYS A 99 -12.70 16.07 5.63
C LYS A 99 -11.52 15.71 6.55
N ALA A 100 -11.30 16.55 7.56
CA ALA A 100 -10.18 16.48 8.50
C ALA A 100 -9.88 15.03 8.88
N LYS A 101 -8.59 14.66 8.88
CA LYS A 101 -8.14 13.42 9.52
C LYS A 101 -8.84 13.35 10.86
N PHE A 102 -9.67 12.33 11.06
CA PHE A 102 -10.23 12.10 12.37
C PHE A 102 -9.04 12.08 13.34
N PRO A 103 -9.17 12.75 14.50
CA PRO A 103 -8.13 12.68 15.50
C PRO A 103 -7.75 11.21 15.73
N PRO A 104 -6.47 10.92 16.02
CA PRO A 104 -6.05 9.57 16.38
C PRO A 104 -7.07 8.98 17.35
N ILE A 105 -7.48 7.72 17.14
CA ILE A 105 -8.50 7.06 17.98
C ILE A 105 -8.10 7.14 19.46
N SER A 106 -6.80 7.21 19.76
CA SER A 106 -6.26 7.45 21.11
C SER A 106 -6.79 8.72 21.80
N GLN A 107 -7.18 9.75 21.06
CA GLN A 107 -7.79 10.97 21.61
C GLN A 107 -9.29 10.82 21.90
N LEU A 108 -9.93 9.78 21.36
CA LEU A 108 -11.32 9.41 21.63
C LEU A 108 -11.43 8.37 22.76
N VAL A 109 -10.30 7.82 23.21
CA VAL A 109 -10.24 6.93 24.37
C VAL A 109 -10.48 7.78 25.63
N PRO A 110 -11.50 7.48 26.45
CA PRO A 110 -11.72 8.17 27.72
C PRO A 110 -10.46 8.12 28.59
N GLN A 111 -10.15 9.19 29.33
CA GLN A 111 -8.94 9.29 30.17
C GLN A 111 -8.81 8.21 31.27
N GLY A 112 -9.82 7.35 31.45
CA GLY A 112 -9.80 6.20 32.36
C GLY A 112 -9.90 4.83 31.67
N PHE A 113 -9.94 4.77 30.33
CA PHE A 113 -9.96 3.51 29.60
C PHE A 113 -8.51 3.03 29.40
N SER A 114 -7.97 2.34 30.40
CA SER A 114 -6.89 1.41 30.15
C SER A 114 -7.50 0.14 29.55
N MET A 115 -7.01 -0.31 28.39
CA MET A 115 -7.00 -1.75 28.19
C MET A 115 -6.14 -2.25 29.34
N GLY A 116 -6.79 -2.84 30.35
CA GLY A 116 -6.06 -3.70 31.23
C GLY A 116 -5.30 -4.62 30.31
N ASN A 117 -3.97 -4.55 30.34
CA ASN A 117 -3.18 -5.72 30.00
C ASN A 117 -3.57 -6.74 31.07
N GLU A 118 -4.77 -7.31 30.94
CA GLU A 118 -4.95 -8.70 31.27
C GLU A 118 -3.92 -9.37 30.39
N ASN A 119 -2.73 -9.51 30.96
CA ASN A 119 -1.80 -10.53 30.59
C ASN A 119 -2.64 -11.80 30.71
N ILE A 120 -3.38 -12.14 29.65
CA ILE A 120 -3.72 -13.51 29.37
C ILE A 120 -2.34 -14.15 29.47
N PRO A 121 -2.08 -14.99 30.48
CA PRO A 121 -0.80 -15.61 30.58
C PRO A 121 -0.70 -16.44 29.31
N VAL A 122 0.05 -15.93 28.33
CA VAL A 122 0.59 -16.75 27.26
C VAL A 122 1.34 -17.79 28.05
N THR A 123 0.78 -18.98 28.13
CA THR A 123 1.42 -20.09 28.80
C THR A 123 2.71 -20.31 28.02
N THR A 124 3.78 -19.71 28.49
CA THR A 124 5.13 -19.96 28.06
C THR A 124 5.43 -21.34 28.56
N LEU A 125 5.01 -22.33 27.77
CA LEU A 125 5.52 -23.68 27.62
C LEU A 125 4.56 -24.32 26.61
N PRO A 126 4.99 -24.67 25.39
CA PRO A 126 4.22 -25.65 24.64
C PRO A 126 4.11 -26.86 25.56
N VAL A 127 2.88 -27.27 25.87
CA VAL A 127 2.64 -28.62 26.39
C VAL A 127 3.46 -29.52 25.49
N LYS A 128 4.38 -30.28 26.07
CA LYS A 128 5.27 -31.17 25.33
C LYS A 128 4.37 -32.14 24.57
N GLU A 129 4.01 -31.75 23.35
CA GLU A 129 2.98 -32.42 22.58
C GLU A 129 3.54 -33.80 22.24
N GLU A 130 2.80 -34.84 22.62
CA GLU A 130 3.08 -36.22 22.20
C GLU A 130 3.32 -36.29 20.68
N ASN A 131 2.70 -35.37 19.93
CA ASN A 131 2.88 -35.13 18.50
C ASN A 131 4.35 -34.91 18.10
N ALA A 132 5.12 -34.13 18.87
CA ALA A 132 6.52 -33.84 18.57
C ALA A 132 7.41 -35.08 18.75
N GLU A 133 7.13 -35.89 19.77
CA GLU A 133 7.86 -37.15 20.03
C GLU A 133 7.47 -38.24 19.03
N MET A 134 6.20 -38.27 18.59
CA MET A 134 5.75 -39.12 17.48
C MET A 134 6.48 -38.81 16.18
N ILE A 135 6.63 -37.53 15.83
CA ILE A 135 7.34 -37.12 14.61
C ILE A 135 8.80 -37.59 14.67
N VAL A 136 9.49 -37.37 15.80
CA VAL A 136 10.88 -37.80 15.97
C VAL A 136 11.01 -39.33 15.92
N ASN A 137 10.08 -40.07 16.51
CA ASN A 137 10.10 -41.53 16.50
C ASN A 137 9.83 -42.11 15.11
N TYR A 138 8.96 -41.49 14.31
CA TYR A 138 8.71 -41.91 12.93
C TYR A 138 9.99 -41.86 12.08
N PHE A 139 10.76 -40.76 12.14
CA PHE A 139 12.02 -40.63 11.40
C PHE A 139 13.12 -41.58 11.88
N LYS A 140 13.02 -42.11 13.10
CA LYS A 140 13.94 -43.11 13.67
C LYS A 140 13.49 -44.56 13.46
N SER A 141 12.27 -44.77 12.96
CA SER A 141 11.71 -46.10 12.76
C SER A 141 12.41 -46.83 11.61
N ASP A 142 12.50 -48.16 11.73
CA ASP A 142 13.07 -49.02 10.69
C ASP A 142 12.30 -48.93 9.36
N ASP A 143 11.01 -48.58 9.41
CA ASP A 143 10.17 -48.43 8.22
C ASP A 143 10.60 -47.21 7.38
N TYR A 144 10.88 -46.07 8.03
CA TYR A 144 11.41 -44.89 7.36
C TYR A 144 12.80 -45.14 6.80
N ILE A 145 13.67 -45.82 7.56
CA ILE A 145 15.04 -46.14 7.16
C ILE A 145 15.06 -47.17 6.00
N LYS A 146 14.18 -48.18 6.01
CA LYS A 146 14.10 -49.18 4.93
C LYS A 146 13.59 -48.59 3.63
N ASN A 147 12.58 -47.72 3.69
CA ASN A 147 12.01 -47.11 2.49
C ASN A 147 12.90 -46.02 1.89
N ASN A 148 13.81 -45.43 2.66
CA ASN A 148 14.74 -44.38 2.20
C ASN A 148 16.20 -44.84 2.06
N LYS A 149 16.50 -46.13 2.26
CA LYS A 149 17.79 -46.68 1.85
C LYS A 149 17.83 -46.72 0.32
N LEU A 150 18.64 -45.85 -0.28
CA LEU A 150 18.96 -45.94 -1.70
C LEU A 150 19.45 -47.38 -2.00
N PRO A 151 19.00 -48.00 -3.11
CA PRO A 151 19.61 -49.24 -3.56
C PRO A 151 21.09 -48.96 -3.84
N SER A 152 21.97 -49.72 -3.18
CA SER A 152 23.40 -49.78 -3.52
C SER A 152 23.62 -50.47 -4.85
#